data_AF-A0A5M3Z186-F1
#
_entry.id   AF-A0A5M3Z186-F1
#
_cell.length_a   1.000
_cell.length_b   1.000
_cell.length_c   1.000
_cell.angle_alpha   90.00
_cell.angle_beta   90.00
_cell.angle_gamma   90.00
#
_symmetry.space_group_name_H-M   'P 1'
#
loop_
_entity.id
_entity.type
_entity.pdbx_description
1 polymer ?
#
loop_
_entity_poly.entity_id
_entity_poly.type
_entity_poly.pdbx_seq_one_letter_code
_entity_poly.pdbx_strand_id
1 'polypeptide(L)'
;MSISNLFAPIVALNGWTFAMEVWMYATRLPVSMRLKLGDDNTQTRSQIDLKTPPSVRWKTDNFNNLLEQPTQFYAIALVLALARGENSATDAYLAWAYVGARVLHSLVHCTTNNIPQRFTLYALSSGILATLAGRAAMVVF
;
A
#
# COMPACT_ATOMS: atom_id res chain seq x y z
N MET A 1 21.91 0.87 -21.86
CA MET A 1 20.94 1.66 -21.08
C MET A 1 20.96 1.11 -19.66
N SER A 2 21.32 1.94 -18.67
CA SER A 2 21.30 1.51 -17.26
C SER A 2 19.85 1.43 -16.78
N ILE A 3 19.51 0.38 -16.04
CA ILE A 3 18.18 0.21 -15.45
C ILE A 3 18.03 1.22 -14.30
N SER A 4 16.90 1.92 -14.23
CA SER A 4 16.66 2.89 -13.17
C SER A 4 16.59 2.23 -11.79
N ASN A 5 17.29 2.79 -10.81
CA ASN A 5 17.23 2.32 -9.42
C ASN A 5 15.84 2.47 -8.76
N LEU A 6 14.91 3.18 -9.42
CA LEU A 6 13.52 3.33 -8.97
C LEU A 6 12.61 2.17 -9.38
N PHE A 7 13.00 1.33 -10.35
CA PHE A 7 12.18 0.18 -10.72
C PHE A 7 12.13 -0.88 -9.62
N ALA A 8 13.22 -1.08 -8.88
CA ALA A 8 13.25 -2.04 -7.77
C ALA A 8 12.22 -1.73 -6.67
N PRO A 9 12.12 -0.50 -6.11
CA PRO A 9 11.10 -0.19 -5.11
C PRO A 9 9.67 -0.20 -5.68
N ILE A 10 9.47 0.12 -6.97
CA ILE A 10 8.17 -0.05 -7.66
C ILE A 10 7.74 -1.53 -7.62
N VAL A 11 8.60 -2.42 -8.09
CA VAL A 11 8.31 -3.87 -8.12
C VAL A 11 8.14 -4.41 -6.70
N ALA A 12 8.95 -3.96 -5.75
CA ALA A 12 8.86 -4.39 -4.36
C ALA A 12 7.51 -4.04 -3.71
N LEU A 13 7.02 -2.80 -3.89
CA LEU A 13 5.72 -2.41 -3.33
C LEU A 13 4.55 -3.12 -4.02
N ASN A 14 4.67 -3.37 -5.33
CA ASN A 14 3.68 -4.15 -6.06
C ASN A 14 3.64 -5.61 -5.56
N GLY A 15 4.81 -6.23 -5.38
CA GLY A 15 4.92 -7.56 -4.77
C GLY A 15 4.35 -7.60 -3.35
N TRP A 16 4.58 -6.55 -2.54
CA TRP A 16 3.95 -6.43 -1.22
C TRP A 16 2.42 -6.32 -1.30
N THR A 17 1.90 -5.65 -2.33
CA THR A 17 0.46 -5.56 -2.56
C THR A 17 -0.15 -6.95 -2.81
N PHE A 18 0.49 -7.79 -3.63
CA PHE A 18 0.08 -9.18 -3.81
C PHE A 18 0.21 -10.02 -2.54
N ALA A 19 1.27 -9.83 -1.75
CA ALA A 19 1.41 -10.51 -0.46
C ALA A 19 0.25 -10.16 0.49
N MET A 20 -0.15 -8.88 0.53
CA MET A 20 -1.31 -8.44 1.30
C MET A 20 -2.64 -8.98 0.75
N GLU A 21 -2.79 -9.07 -0.56
CA GLU A 21 -3.96 -9.68 -1.22
C GLU A 21 -4.12 -11.15 -0.80
N VAL A 22 -3.03 -11.92 -0.89
CA VAL A 22 -2.99 -13.33 -0.47
C VAL A 22 -3.37 -13.46 1.01
N TRP A 23 -2.80 -12.63 1.88
CA TRP A 23 -3.11 -12.68 3.31
C TRP A 23 -4.59 -12.33 3.59
N MET A 24 -5.13 -11.33 2.90
CA MET A 24 -6.54 -10.99 2.97
C MET A 24 -7.42 -12.18 2.57
N TYR A 25 -7.20 -12.79 1.41
CA TYR A 25 -8.05 -13.90 0.95
C TYR A 25 -7.89 -15.16 1.80
N ALA A 26 -6.66 -15.50 2.21
CA ALA A 26 -6.39 -16.65 3.08
C ALA A 26 -7.16 -16.58 4.41
N THR A 27 -7.41 -15.37 4.92
CA THR A 27 -8.17 -15.17 6.17
C THR A 27 -9.67 -14.93 5.93
N ARG A 28 -10.04 -14.25 4.84
CA ARG A 28 -11.43 -13.86 4.56
C ARG A 28 -12.27 -14.98 3.96
N LEU A 29 -11.72 -15.82 3.08
CA LEU A 29 -12.48 -16.88 2.42
C LEU A 29 -13.04 -17.91 3.41
N PRO A 30 -12.26 -18.45 4.38
CA PRO A 30 -12.78 -19.42 5.35
C PRO A 30 -13.93 -18.86 6.19
N VAL A 31 -13.81 -17.59 6.61
CA VAL A 31 -14.86 -16.90 7.38
C VAL A 31 -16.10 -16.68 6.53
N SER A 32 -15.94 -16.23 5.29
CA SER A 32 -17.05 -15.96 4.38
C SER A 32 -17.85 -17.22 4.07
N MET A 33 -17.16 -18.35 3.88
CA MET A 33 -17.79 -19.67 3.68
C MET A 33 -18.51 -20.13 4.95
N ARG A 34 -17.86 -20.05 6.12
CA ARG A 34 -18.47 -20.47 7.40
C ARG A 34 -19.71 -19.67 7.77
N LEU A 35 -19.69 -18.35 7.52
CA LEU A 35 -20.77 -17.43 7.84
C LEU A 35 -21.78 -17.26 6.69
N LYS A 36 -21.59 -17.97 5.56
CA LYS A 36 -22.45 -17.89 4.37
C LYS A 36 -22.69 -16.44 3.91
N LEU A 37 -21.64 -15.61 3.96
CA LEU A 37 -21.75 -14.18 3.66
C LEU A 37 -22.10 -13.88 2.19
N GLY A 38 -21.98 -14.87 1.30
CA GLY A 38 -22.31 -14.74 -0.13
C GLY A 38 -23.71 -15.23 -0.52
N ASP A 39 -24.49 -15.81 0.40
CA ASP A 39 -25.80 -16.40 0.10
C ASP A 39 -26.89 -15.34 -0.13
N ASP A 40 -26.67 -14.12 0.34
CA ASP A 40 -27.61 -12.99 0.24
C ASP A 40 -26.93 -11.79 -0.41
N ASN A 41 -27.28 -11.56 -1.68
CA ASN A 41 -26.72 -10.49 -2.50
C ASN A 41 -27.33 -9.10 -2.22
N THR A 42 -28.28 -9.00 -1.29
CA THR A 42 -28.87 -7.71 -0.87
C THR A 42 -28.10 -7.04 0.27
N GLN A 43 -27.15 -7.76 0.89
CA GLN A 43 -26.37 -7.25 2.01
C GLN A 43 -25.38 -6.18 1.56
N THR A 44 -25.41 -5.06 2.27
CA THR A 44 -24.43 -4.00 2.13
C THR A 44 -23.08 -4.42 2.72
N ARG A 45 -22.00 -3.75 2.28
CA ARG A 45 -20.67 -3.92 2.88
C ARG A 45 -20.67 -3.73 4.39
N SER A 46 -21.41 -2.74 4.91
CA SER A 46 -21.51 -2.48 6.35
C SER A 46 -22.12 -3.67 7.11
N GLN A 47 -23.18 -4.29 6.56
CA GLN A 47 -23.81 -5.46 7.17
C GLN A 47 -22.88 -6.68 7.16
N ILE A 48 -22.09 -6.87 6.10
CA ILE A 48 -21.07 -7.93 6.01
C ILE A 48 -19.94 -7.68 7.02
N ASP A 49 -19.50 -6.43 7.16
CA ASP A 49 -18.42 -6.04 8.07
C ASP A 49 -18.82 -6.25 9.55
N LEU A 50 -20.09 -6.01 9.90
CA LEU A 50 -20.62 -6.29 11.25
C LEU A 50 -20.57 -7.77 11.63
N LYS A 51 -20.69 -8.67 10.64
CA LYS A 51 -20.62 -10.13 10.84
C LYS A 51 -19.18 -10.65 10.82
N THR A 52 -18.23 -9.88 10.31
CA THR A 52 -16.85 -10.32 10.09
C THR A 52 -15.98 -10.03 11.30
N PRO A 53 -15.19 -10.99 11.82
CA PRO A 53 -14.26 -10.72 12.91
C PRO A 53 -13.32 -9.55 12.58
N PRO A 54 -13.10 -8.59 13.50
CA PRO A 54 -12.29 -7.41 13.22
C PRO A 54 -10.90 -7.74 12.67
N SER A 55 -10.24 -8.74 13.25
CA SER A 55 -8.90 -9.17 12.84
C SER A 55 -8.83 -9.67 11.39
N VAL A 56 -9.93 -10.16 10.81
CA VAL A 56 -10.00 -10.54 9.39
C VAL A 56 -10.29 -9.31 8.53
N ARG A 57 -11.22 -8.46 8.98
CA ARG A 57 -11.58 -7.22 8.29
C ARG A 57 -10.38 -6.28 8.10
N TRP A 58 -9.50 -6.17 9.09
CA TRP A 58 -8.34 -5.27 9.04
C TRP A 58 -7.41 -5.53 7.84
N LYS A 59 -7.34 -6.78 7.35
CA LYS A 59 -6.52 -7.10 6.16
C LYS A 59 -7.15 -6.51 4.90
N THR A 60 -8.48 -6.58 4.77
CA THR A 60 -9.21 -5.94 3.66
C THR A 60 -9.12 -4.42 3.75
N ASP A 61 -9.26 -3.85 4.95
CA ASP A 61 -9.13 -2.41 5.18
C ASP A 61 -7.72 -1.92 4.81
N ASN A 62 -6.68 -2.68 5.18
CA ASN A 62 -5.31 -2.37 4.78
C ASN A 62 -5.05 -2.53 3.28
N PHE A 63 -5.54 -3.62 2.66
CA PHE A 63 -5.36 -3.86 1.22
C PHE A 63 -5.93 -2.71 0.39
N ASN A 64 -7.13 -2.24 0.74
CA ASN A 64 -7.71 -1.05 0.09
C ASN A 64 -6.85 0.20 0.28
N ASN A 65 -6.38 0.46 1.51
CA ASN A 65 -5.48 1.60 1.76
C ASN A 65 -4.15 1.50 0.99
N LEU A 66 -3.64 0.29 0.78
CA LEU A 66 -2.44 0.00 -0.01
C LEU A 66 -2.68 0.14 -1.53
N LEU A 67 -3.93 0.22 -1.99
CA LEU A 67 -4.24 0.56 -3.38
C LEU A 67 -4.49 2.06 -3.58
N GLU A 68 -5.07 2.74 -2.59
CA GLU A 68 -5.43 4.16 -2.69
C GLU A 68 -4.20 5.08 -2.83
N GLN A 69 -3.32 5.12 -1.83
CA GLN A 69 -2.18 6.04 -1.83
C GLN A 69 -1.02 5.58 -2.73
N PRO A 70 -0.63 4.28 -2.75
CA PRO A 70 0.47 3.81 -3.59
C PRO A 70 0.28 3.98 -5.09
N THR A 71 -0.95 4.15 -5.58
CA THR A 71 -1.19 4.50 -6.99
C THR A 71 -0.46 5.78 -7.39
N GLN A 72 -0.41 6.78 -6.49
CA GLN A 72 0.36 8.00 -6.71
C GLN A 72 1.87 7.74 -6.72
N PHE A 73 2.37 6.88 -5.82
CA PHE A 73 3.78 6.51 -5.78
C PHE A 73 4.25 5.89 -7.09
N TYR A 74 3.50 4.94 -7.66
CA TYR A 74 3.86 4.32 -8.93
C TYR A 74 3.99 5.36 -10.05
N ALA A 75 3.04 6.30 -10.15
CA ALA A 75 3.09 7.36 -11.14
C ALA A 75 4.32 8.27 -10.96
N ILE A 76 4.55 8.77 -9.74
CA ILE A 76 5.67 9.68 -9.45
C ILE A 76 7.03 8.99 -9.62
N ALA A 77 7.17 7.75 -9.14
CA ALA A 77 8.41 7.00 -9.28
C ALA A 77 8.74 6.69 -10.75
N LEU A 78 7.73 6.39 -11.58
CA LEU A 78 7.92 6.22 -13.02
C LEU A 78 8.31 7.53 -13.72
N VAL A 79 7.67 8.66 -13.37
CA VAL A 79 8.07 9.97 -13.90
C VAL A 79 9.54 10.25 -13.60
N LEU A 80 9.96 10.08 -12.34
CA LEU A 80 11.37 10.27 -11.96
C LEU A 80 12.31 9.30 -12.68
N ALA A 81 11.92 8.03 -12.83
CA ALA A 81 12.73 7.02 -13.51
C ALA A 81 12.96 7.33 -14.99
N LEU A 82 11.94 7.88 -15.66
CA LEU A 82 11.98 8.18 -17.09
C LEU A 82 12.59 9.56 -17.39
N ALA A 83 12.26 10.57 -16.59
CA ALA A 83 12.63 11.96 -16.88
C ALA A 83 14.06 12.31 -16.46
N ARG A 84 14.59 11.67 -15.40
CA ARG A 84 15.84 12.12 -14.80
C ARG A 84 17.09 11.59 -15.50
N GLY A 85 16.99 10.54 -16.34
CA GLY A 85 18.08 9.97 -17.14
C GLY A 85 19.23 9.30 -16.35
N GLU A 86 19.56 9.83 -15.17
CA GLU A 86 20.57 9.36 -14.23
C GLU A 86 19.97 8.70 -12.99
N ASN A 87 20.70 7.73 -12.43
CA ASN A 87 20.33 7.00 -11.23
C ASN A 87 20.53 7.85 -9.96
N SER A 88 19.57 8.74 -9.70
CA SER A 88 19.52 9.55 -8.48
C SER A 88 19.43 8.69 -7.21
N ALA A 89 20.53 8.64 -6.45
CA ALA A 89 20.60 7.90 -5.18
C ALA A 89 19.56 8.40 -4.17
N THR A 90 19.34 9.72 -4.10
CA THR A 90 18.34 10.32 -3.19
C THR A 90 16.92 9.83 -3.49
N ASP A 91 16.51 9.75 -4.76
CA ASP A 91 15.16 9.27 -5.08
C ASP A 91 15.02 7.78 -4.75
N ALA A 92 16.07 6.99 -5.01
CA ALA A 92 16.10 5.59 -4.64
C ALA A 92 15.95 5.38 -3.13
N TYR A 93 16.68 6.16 -2.31
CA TYR A 93 16.54 6.11 -0.84
C TYR A 93 15.15 6.51 -0.37
N LEU A 94 14.59 7.60 -0.91
CA LEU A 94 13.23 8.04 -0.58
C LEU A 94 12.18 7.00 -1.00
N ALA A 95 12.33 6.40 -2.19
CA ALA A 95 11.42 5.36 -2.66
C ALA A 95 11.47 4.12 -1.77
N TRP A 96 12.65 3.64 -1.38
CA TRP A 96 12.77 2.52 -0.44
C TRP A 96 12.25 2.85 0.95
N ALA A 97 12.48 4.07 1.45
CA ALA A 97 11.90 4.54 2.71
C ALA A 97 10.37 4.55 2.66
N TYR A 98 9.79 4.96 1.52
CA TYR A 98 8.35 4.87 1.29
C TYR A 98 7.87 3.41 1.35
N VAL A 99 8.49 2.50 0.60
CA VAL A 99 8.13 1.07 0.62
C VAL A 99 8.20 0.50 2.04
N GLY A 100 9.28 0.75 2.77
CA GLY A 100 9.45 0.29 4.15
C GLY A 100 8.35 0.82 5.08
N ALA A 101 8.02 2.11 4.98
CA ALA A 101 6.94 2.71 5.77
C ALA A 101 5.57 2.08 5.44
N ARG A 102 5.30 1.77 4.18
CA ARG A 102 4.06 1.08 3.76
C ARG A 102 3.98 -0.34 4.28
N VAL A 103 5.08 -1.10 4.24
CA VAL A 103 5.17 -2.46 4.81
C VAL A 103 4.90 -2.43 6.31
N LEU A 104 5.57 -1.55 7.05
CA LEU A 104 5.37 -1.41 8.49
C LEU A 104 3.93 -0.98 8.84
N HIS A 105 3.37 -0.02 8.08
CA HIS A 105 1.97 0.38 8.24
C HIS A 105 1.03 -0.82 8.06
N SER A 106 1.23 -1.63 7.00
CA SER A 106 0.45 -2.84 6.74
C SER A 106 0.52 -3.84 7.87
N LEU A 107 1.72 -4.10 8.40
CA LEU A 107 1.90 -5.02 9.52
C LEU A 107 1.18 -4.53 10.77
N VAL A 108 1.33 -3.26 11.15
CA VAL A 108 0.62 -2.67 12.31
C VAL A 108 -0.89 -2.75 12.11
N HIS A 109 -1.39 -2.34 10.95
CA HIS A 109 -2.82 -2.32 10.66
C HIS A 109 -3.42 -3.75 10.72
N CYS A 110 -2.72 -4.73 10.16
CA CYS A 110 -3.23 -6.11 10.07
C CYS A 110 -3.05 -6.93 11.36
N THR A 111 -2.12 -6.59 12.24
CA THR A 111 -1.83 -7.37 13.45
C THR A 111 -2.44 -6.77 14.71
N THR A 112 -2.05 -5.56 15.08
CA THR A 112 -2.50 -4.90 16.33
C THR A 112 -3.58 -3.86 16.09
N ASN A 113 -3.67 -3.33 14.87
CA ASN A 113 -4.50 -2.21 14.47
C ASN A 113 -4.43 -1.01 15.44
N ASN A 114 -3.25 -0.75 16.01
CA ASN A 114 -3.03 0.41 16.86
C ASN A 114 -3.15 1.70 16.02
N ILE A 115 -4.20 2.49 16.28
CA ILE A 115 -4.56 3.64 15.45
C ILE A 115 -3.47 4.72 15.43
N PRO A 116 -2.95 5.18 16.60
CA PRO A 116 -1.85 6.15 16.61
C PRO A 116 -0.63 5.68 15.80
N GLN A 117 -0.19 4.42 15.98
CA GLN A 117 0.98 3.89 15.28
C GLN A 117 0.76 3.82 13.77
N ARG A 118 -0.37 3.27 13.31
CA ARG A 118 -0.65 3.16 11.88
C ARG A 118 -0.82 4.54 11.25
N PHE A 119 -1.43 5.49 11.95
CA PHE A 119 -1.57 6.86 11.45
C PHE A 119 -0.21 7.55 11.31
N THR A 120 0.69 7.42 12.30
CA THR A 120 2.05 7.97 12.21
C THR A 120 2.82 7.40 11.03
N LEU A 121 2.77 6.09 10.81
CA LEU A 121 3.42 5.44 9.66
C LEU A 121 2.81 5.90 8.32
N TYR A 122 1.48 6.05 8.27
CA TYR A 122 0.79 6.59 7.10
C TYR A 122 1.23 8.04 6.80
N ALA A 123 1.22 8.91 7.80
CA ALA A 123 1.62 10.31 7.67
C ALA A 123 3.09 10.45 7.24
N LEU A 124 3.99 9.67 7.84
CA LEU A 124 5.39 9.59 7.43
C LEU A 124 5.52 9.18 5.95
N SER A 125 4.84 8.10 5.55
CA SER A 125 4.86 7.65 4.15
C SER A 125 4.30 8.71 3.19
N SER A 126 3.29 9.47 3.63
CA SER A 126 2.69 10.57 2.85
C SER A 126 3.68 11.72 2.65
N GLY A 127 4.45 12.09 3.68
CA GLY A 127 5.48 13.13 3.58
C GLY A 127 6.64 12.74 2.64
N ILE A 128 7.05 11.47 2.68
CA ILE A 128 8.07 10.93 1.76
C ILE A 128 7.56 11.00 0.32
N LEU A 129 6.32 10.56 0.06
CA LEU A 129 5.71 10.63 -1.26
C LEU A 129 5.54 12.07 -1.75
N ALA A 130 5.13 13.00 -0.88
CA ALA A 130 5.05 14.42 -1.23
C ALA A 130 6.42 15.00 -1.62
N THR A 131 7.49 14.56 -0.93
CA THR A 131 8.87 14.93 -1.27
C THR A 131 9.26 14.39 -2.65
N LEU A 132 8.97 13.12 -2.94
CA LEU A 132 9.19 12.54 -4.28
C LEU A 132 8.40 13.29 -5.35
N ALA A 133 7.15 13.68 -5.07
CA ALA A 133 6.32 14.44 -6.01
C ALA A 133 6.90 15.84 -6.29
N GLY A 134 7.35 16.56 -5.27
CA GLY A 134 8.05 17.84 -5.45
C GLY A 134 9.35 17.69 -6.24
N ARG A 135 10.09 16.60 -6.01
CA ARG A 135 11.28 16.26 -6.78
C ARG A 135 10.99 15.91 -8.23
N ALA A 136 9.84 15.29 -8.52
CA ALA A 136 9.38 15.05 -9.87
C ALA A 136 8.99 16.35 -10.56
N ALA A 137 8.29 17.25 -9.86
CA ALA A 137 7.91 18.55 -10.38
C ALA A 137 9.13 19.38 -10.82
N MET A 138 10.21 19.42 -10.03
CA MET A 138 11.47 20.12 -10.38
C MET A 138 12.19 19.56 -11.62
N VAL A 139 11.84 18.35 -12.07
CA VAL A 139 12.45 17.74 -13.26
C VAL A 139 11.59 18.01 -14.51
N VAL A 140 10.28 18.16 -14.34
CA VAL A 140 9.32 18.23 -15.44
C VAL A 140 8.96 19.68 -15.82
N PHE A 141 9.04 20.62 -14.88
CA PHE A 141 8.74 22.04 -15.07
C PHE A 141 9.99 22.89 -14.86
#